data_AF-A0A371HWS2-F1
#
_entry.id   AF-A0A371HWS2-F1
#
_cell.length_a   1.000
_cell.length_b   1.000
_cell.length_c   1.000
_cell.angle_alpha   90.00
_cell.angle_beta   90.00
_cell.angle_gamma   90.00
#
_symmetry.space_group_name_H-M   'P 1'
#
loop_
_entity.id
_entity.type
_entity.pdbx_description
1 polymer ?
#
loop_
_entity_poly.entity_id
_entity_poly.type
_entity_poly.pdbx_seq_one_letter_code
_entity_poly.pdbx_strand_id
1 'polypeptide(L)'
;MKVFPFSLDGAAKDWLYLQPILFNTWGDMKLMFLEKFFPASRIATIRKEIRLSMMDRSMIDAASGGALMDKTPVAARHLISNMASNTQQFGVRGSNPS
;
A
#
# COMPACT_ATOMS: atom_id res chain seq x y z
N MET A 1 20.06 -29.02 -0.15
CA MET A 1 20.10 -27.66 0.43
C MET A 1 21.53 -27.27 0.82
N LYS A 2 22.38 -26.95 -0.16
CA LYS A 2 23.73 -26.43 0.13
C LYS A 2 24.00 -25.05 -0.45
N VAL A 3 23.11 -24.53 -1.30
CA VAL A 3 23.37 -23.29 -2.07
C VAL A 3 22.73 -22.03 -1.48
N PHE A 4 21.70 -22.16 -0.63
CA PHE A 4 20.99 -20.99 -0.08
C PHE A 4 21.89 -20.07 0.77
N PRO A 5 22.75 -20.57 1.67
CA PRO A 5 23.68 -19.70 2.41
C PRO A 5 24.65 -18.92 1.51
N PHE A 6 24.99 -19.47 0.33
CA PHE A 6 25.85 -18.80 -0.65
C PHE A 6 25.12 -17.74 -1.48
N SER A 7 23.78 -17.76 -1.49
CA SER A 7 22.97 -16.72 -2.12
C SER A 7 22.75 -15.49 -1.25
N LEU A 8 23.06 -15.59 0.05
CA LEU A 8 22.93 -14.48 0.99
C LEU A 8 24.19 -13.62 1.00
N ASP A 9 24.00 -12.32 1.15
CA ASP A 9 25.08 -11.35 1.32
C ASP A 9 24.75 -10.35 2.46
N GLY A 10 25.79 -9.71 2.98
CA GLY A 10 25.72 -8.72 4.05
C GLY A 10 24.89 -9.19 5.25
N ALA A 11 23.97 -8.33 5.71
CA ALA A 11 23.19 -8.55 6.94
C ALA A 11 22.36 -9.84 6.96
N ALA A 12 21.94 -10.34 5.79
CA ALA A 12 21.19 -11.60 5.71
C ALA A 12 22.09 -12.82 5.95
N LYS A 13 23.33 -12.75 5.46
CA LYS A 13 24.35 -13.77 5.67
C LYS A 13 24.79 -13.78 7.14
N ASP A 14 25.10 -12.61 7.70
CA ASP A 14 25.50 -12.46 9.10
C ASP A 14 24.43 -12.98 10.06
N TRP A 15 23.16 -12.64 9.80
CA TRP A 15 22.03 -13.14 10.57
C TRP A 15 21.93 -14.67 10.57
N LEU A 16 22.10 -15.32 9.41
CA LEU A 16 22.03 -16.77 9.29
C LEU A 16 23.14 -17.48 10.09
N TYR A 17 24.35 -16.91 10.10
CA TYR A 17 25.48 -17.46 10.87
C TYR A 17 25.37 -17.22 12.38
N LEU A 18 24.60 -16.22 12.83
CA LEU A 18 24.39 -15.93 14.26
C LEU A 18 23.29 -16.78 14.91
N GLN A 19 22.41 -17.43 14.13
CA GLN A 19 21.29 -18.22 14.65
C GLN A 19 21.30 -19.71 14.22
N PRO A 20 22.44 -20.44 14.25
CA PRO A 20 22.53 -21.78 13.68
C PRO A 20 21.69 -22.84 14.40
N ILE A 21 21.28 -22.61 15.65
CA ILE A 21 20.55 -23.58 16.49
C ILE A 21 19.02 -23.48 16.29
N LEU A 22 18.52 -22.33 15.80
CA LEU A 22 17.09 -22.05 15.66
C LEU A 22 16.45 -22.68 14.41
N PHE A 23 17.25 -23.28 13.53
CA PHE A 23 16.80 -23.78 12.23
C PHE A 23 16.92 -25.31 12.15
N ASN A 24 16.00 -25.98 12.83
CA ASN A 24 15.86 -27.45 12.84
C ASN A 24 15.27 -27.99 11.52
N THR A 25 14.50 -27.19 10.78
CA THR A 25 14.08 -27.53 9.42
C THR A 25 14.25 -26.36 8.45
N TRP A 26 14.29 -26.67 7.16
CA TRP A 26 14.26 -25.66 6.10
C TRP A 26 12.98 -24.82 6.10
N GLY A 27 11.85 -25.42 6.48
CA GLY A 27 10.58 -24.71 6.60
C GLY A 27 10.69 -23.58 7.61
N ASP A 28 11.28 -23.87 8.78
CA ASP A 28 11.47 -22.90 9.86
C ASP A 28 12.45 -21.79 9.46
N MET A 29 13.57 -22.16 8.82
CA MET A 29 14.54 -21.21 8.29
C MET A 29 13.93 -20.28 7.25
N LYS A 30 13.12 -20.82 6.32
CA LYS A 30 12.43 -20.03 5.30
C LYS A 30 11.42 -19.06 5.92
N LEU A 31 10.63 -19.52 6.89
CA LEU A 31 9.63 -18.68 7.57
C LEU A 31 10.30 -17.54 8.34
N MET A 32 11.32 -17.84 9.13
CA MET A 32 12.04 -16.83 9.92
C MET A 32 12.75 -15.80 9.03
N PHE A 33 13.36 -16.25 7.93
CA PHE A 33 13.99 -15.37 6.95
C PHE A 33 12.98 -14.41 6.30
N LEU A 34 11.85 -14.93 5.85
CA LEU A 34 10.79 -14.11 5.24
C LEU A 34 10.19 -13.13 6.25
N GLU A 35 9.95 -13.57 7.49
CA GLU A 35 9.43 -12.70 8.54
C GLU A 35 10.40 -11.55 8.87
N LYS A 36 11.70 -11.85 8.97
CA LYS A 36 12.73 -10.87 9.33
C LYS A 36 12.99 -9.84 8.23
N PHE A 37 13.14 -10.28 6.98
CA PHE A 37 13.58 -9.43 5.88
C PHE A 37 12.43 -8.95 4.99
N PHE A 38 11.33 -9.69 4.94
CA PHE A 38 10.14 -9.41 4.13
C PHE A 38 8.85 -9.43 4.97
N PRO A 39 8.78 -8.65 6.07
CA PRO A 39 7.64 -8.69 6.98
C PRO A 39 6.34 -8.34 6.27
N ALA A 40 5.26 -9.03 6.63
CA ALA A 40 3.94 -8.85 6.03
C ALA A 40 3.44 -7.40 6.12
N SER A 41 3.84 -6.67 7.17
CA SER A 41 3.54 -5.25 7.35
C SER A 41 4.13 -4.36 6.25
N ARG A 42 5.39 -4.58 5.85
CA ARG A 42 6.03 -3.84 4.74
C ARG A 42 5.42 -4.21 3.40
N ILE A 43 5.13 -5.49 3.19
CA ILE A 43 4.45 -5.98 1.99
C ILE A 43 3.02 -5.39 1.90
N ALA A 44 2.31 -5.23 3.02
CA ALA A 44 0.98 -4.62 3.07
C ALA A 44 1.02 -3.11 2.82
N THR A 45 2.00 -2.40 3.37
CA THR A 45 2.19 -0.96 3.13
C THR A 45 2.51 -0.68 1.66
N ILE A 46 3.42 -1.44 1.04
CA ILE A 46 3.73 -1.30 -0.39
C ILE A 46 2.51 -1.68 -1.25
N ARG A 47 1.81 -2.78 -0.90
CA ARG A 47 0.55 -3.14 -1.57
C ARG A 47 -0.50 -2.03 -1.44
N LYS A 48 -0.58 -1.31 -0.31
CA LYS A 48 -1.52 -0.21 -0.09
C LYS A 48 -1.12 1.07 -0.84
N GLU A 49 0.17 1.38 -0.92
CA GLU A 49 0.69 2.51 -1.70
C GLU A 49 0.52 2.29 -3.21
N ILE A 50 0.64 1.04 -3.68
CA ILE A 50 0.37 0.67 -5.08
C ILE A 50 -1.14 0.63 -5.38
N ARG A 51 -1.97 0.27 -4.40
CA ARG A 51 -3.41 0.01 -4.61
C ARG A 51 -4.31 1.25 -4.55
N LEU A 52 -3.80 2.42 -4.16
CA LEU A 52 -4.33 3.66 -4.76
C LEU A 52 -3.69 3.76 -6.12
N SER A 53 -4.42 3.35 -7.16
CA SER A 53 -3.82 3.29 -8.48
C SER A 53 -3.57 4.70 -9.02
N MET A 54 -2.55 4.84 -9.86
CA MET A 54 -2.35 6.09 -10.62
C MET A 54 -3.64 6.53 -11.36
N MET A 55 -4.50 5.58 -11.73
CA MET A 55 -5.81 5.83 -12.36
C MET A 55 -6.88 6.31 -11.37
N ASP A 56 -6.95 5.77 -10.16
CA ASP A 56 -7.82 6.32 -9.12
C ASP A 56 -7.40 7.76 -8.84
N ARG A 57 -6.09 8.00 -8.79
CA ARG A 57 -5.51 9.33 -8.57
C ARG A 57 -5.81 10.29 -9.72
N SER A 58 -5.69 9.84 -10.98
CA SER A 58 -5.97 10.61 -12.19
C SER A 58 -7.47 10.85 -12.42
N MET A 59 -8.35 9.90 -12.11
CA MET A 59 -9.80 10.10 -12.22
C MET A 59 -10.31 11.04 -11.15
N ILE A 60 -9.82 10.92 -9.91
CA ILE A 60 -10.17 11.88 -8.85
C ILE A 60 -9.60 13.26 -9.23
N ASP A 61 -8.43 13.34 -9.85
CA ASP A 61 -7.84 14.59 -10.34
C ASP A 61 -8.64 15.22 -11.49
N ALA A 62 -9.01 14.47 -12.51
CA ALA A 62 -9.83 14.94 -13.63
C ALA A 62 -11.24 15.37 -13.18
N ALA A 63 -11.87 14.60 -12.28
CA ALA A 63 -13.13 14.98 -11.65
C ALA A 63 -13.00 16.25 -10.80
N SER A 64 -11.79 16.54 -10.30
CA SER A 64 -11.45 17.76 -9.55
C SER A 64 -10.92 18.90 -10.44
N GLY A 65 -10.99 18.76 -11.77
CA GLY A 65 -10.53 19.78 -12.72
C GLY A 65 -9.02 19.85 -12.92
N GLY A 66 -8.30 18.75 -12.72
CA GLY A 66 -6.87 18.61 -12.99
C GLY A 66 -5.95 19.30 -11.97
N ALA A 67 -6.50 19.74 -10.83
CA ALA A 67 -5.76 20.51 -9.84
C ALA A 67 -5.49 19.72 -8.56
N LEU A 68 -5.88 18.44 -8.48
CA LEU A 68 -5.73 17.60 -7.28
C LEU A 68 -4.30 17.10 -7.09
N MET A 69 -3.59 16.79 -8.19
CA MET A 69 -2.22 16.28 -8.14
C MET A 69 -1.22 17.31 -7.62
N ASP A 70 -1.47 18.60 -7.87
CA ASP A 70 -0.65 19.73 -7.40
C ASP A 70 -1.09 20.27 -6.04
N LYS A 71 -2.23 19.78 -5.52
CA LYS A 71 -2.81 20.21 -4.26
C LYS A 71 -2.28 19.38 -3.10
N THR A 72 -2.17 20.06 -1.96
CA THR A 72 -1.85 19.38 -0.71
C THR A 72 -2.96 18.37 -0.36
N PRO A 73 -2.64 17.25 0.33
CA PRO A 73 -3.64 16.25 0.71
C PRO A 73 -4.87 16.80 1.47
N VAL A 74 -4.75 17.95 2.13
CA VAL A 74 -5.84 18.64 2.84
C VAL A 74 -6.80 19.32 1.88
N ALA A 75 -6.28 20.07 0.91
CA ALA A 75 -7.09 20.70 -0.12
C ALA A 75 -7.80 19.64 -0.99
N ALA A 76 -7.14 18.51 -1.27
CA ALA A 76 -7.73 17.36 -1.94
C ALA A 76 -8.95 16.78 -1.18
N ARG A 77 -8.85 16.64 0.14
CA ARG A 77 -9.96 16.14 0.98
C ARG A 77 -11.16 17.10 1.01
N HIS A 78 -10.91 18.41 1.11
CA HIS A 78 -11.98 19.42 1.12
C HIS A 78 -12.73 19.46 -0.23
N LEU A 79 -12.01 19.33 -1.35
CA LEU A 79 -12.62 19.23 -2.67
C LEU A 79 -13.49 17.97 -2.81
N ILE A 80 -12.99 16.81 -2.38
CA ILE A 80 -13.75 15.55 -2.41
C ILE A 80 -15.04 15.65 -1.58
N SER A 81 -14.97 16.25 -0.38
CA SER A 81 -16.14 16.44 0.48
C SER A 81 -17.18 17.36 -0.17
N ASN A 82 -16.75 18.47 -0.75
CA ASN A 82 -17.65 19.40 -1.44
C ASN A 82 -18.32 18.75 -2.66
N MET A 83 -17.58 17.94 -3.42
CA MET A 83 -18.13 17.17 -4.55
C MET A 83 -19.17 16.15 -4.08
N ALA A 84 -18.89 15.41 -3.00
CA ALA A 84 -19.83 14.45 -2.44
C ALA A 84 -21.13 15.12 -1.96
N SER A 85 -21.05 16.28 -1.30
CA SER A 85 -22.21 17.07 -0.87
C SER A 85 -23.01 17.63 -2.05
N ASN A 86 -22.34 18.10 -3.11
CA ASN A 86 -23.01 18.63 -4.30
C ASN A 86 -23.80 17.55 -5.05
N THR A 87 -23.29 16.33 -5.16
CA THR A 87 -24.00 15.19 -5.78
C THR A 87 -25.30 14.86 -5.03
N GLN A 88 -25.29 14.92 -3.69
CA GLN A 88 -26.48 14.70 -2.87
C GLN A 88 -27.52 15.81 -3.07
N GLN A 89 -27.08 17.06 -3.26
CA GLN A 89 -27.98 18.21 -3.46
C GLN A 89 -28.74 18.16 -4.79
N PHE A 90 -28.12 17.67 -5.87
CA PHE A 90 -28.78 17.47 -7.17
C PHE A 90 -29.74 16.27 -7.18
N GLY A 91 -29.45 15.21 -6.42
CA GLY A 91 -30.34 14.05 -6.28
C GLY A 91 -31.67 14.35 -5.59
N VAL A 92 -31.71 15.35 -4.71
CA VAL A 92 -32.92 15.77 -3.97
C VAL A 92 -33.83 16.70 -4.80
N ARG A 93 -33.30 17.37 -5.85
CA ARG A 93 -34.08 18.36 -6.62
C ARG A 93 -34.99 17.74 -7.70
N GLY A 94 -34.90 16.43 -7.92
CA GLY A 94 -35.70 15.69 -8.91
C GLY A 94 -37.04 15.14 -8.40
N SER A 95 -37.34 15.28 -7.10
CA SER A 95 -38.58 14.78 -6.51
C SER A 95 -39.48 15.92 -6.04
N ASN A 96 -40.04 16.68 -6.98
CA ASN A 96 -41.25 17.46 -6.75
C ASN A 96 -42.36 16.92 -7.67
N PRO A 97 -43.23 16.02 -7.20
CA PRO A 97 -44.49 15.77 -7.90
C PRO A 97 -45.39 17.00 -7.73
N SER A 98 -45.92 17.51 -8.85
CA SER A 98 -47.11 18.38 -8.83
C SER A 98 -48.35 17.59 -8.45
#